data_AF-A0A957WXM7-F1
#
_entry.id   AF-A0A957WXM7-F1
#
_cell.length_a   1.000
_cell.length_b   1.000
_cell.length_c   1.000
_cell.angle_alpha   90.00
_cell.angle_beta   90.00
_cell.angle_gamma   90.00
#
_symmetry.space_group_name_H-M   'P 1'
#
loop_
_entity.id
_entity.type
_entity.pdbx_description
1 polymer ?
#
loop_
_entity_poly.entity_id
_entity_poly.type
_entity_poly.pdbx_seq_one_letter_code
_entity_poly.pdbx_strand_id
1 'polypeptide(L)'
;SLFKEMYDGAMPQGTDGPTGHRLFGTGDVAQEFIVSAAVGSLKPDFPDTYPLLASAPIPWASNKSIARIHPMMVNASSEVKDAAIEFVTYMYQPDNYRRMVEGCEDVIFAQPSAARQEYLDNLHWLKPGFDGVDYLTPFDVVGDFVYNFNEFGQIVITNFADVLNGSKAVEDAMAVAQTQAEELAARIS
;
A
#
# COMPACT_ATOMS: atom_id res chain seq x y z
N SER A 1 2.11 5.57 22.26
CA SER A 1 1.81 4.44 21.34
C SER A 1 2.95 4.35 20.35
N LEU A 2 3.29 3.14 19.87
CA LEU A 2 4.46 2.92 18.99
C LEU A 2 4.44 3.81 17.74
N PHE A 3 3.28 3.99 17.09
CA PHE A 3 3.19 4.83 15.90
C PHE A 3 3.45 6.31 16.20
N LYS A 4 2.98 6.83 17.34
CA LYS A 4 3.17 8.24 17.71
C LYS A 4 4.60 8.51 18.09
N GLU A 5 5.24 7.60 18.81
CA GLU A 5 6.67 7.66 19.13
C GLU A 5 7.54 7.65 17.86
N MET A 6 7.22 6.78 16.90
CA MET A 6 7.87 6.76 15.59
C MET A 6 7.66 8.07 14.82
N TYR A 7 6.43 8.59 14.79
CA TYR A 7 6.11 9.83 14.10
C TYR A 7 6.85 11.04 14.71
N ASP A 8 6.83 11.17 16.04
CA ASP A 8 7.44 12.30 16.74
C ASP A 8 8.97 12.26 16.72
N GLY A 9 9.56 11.07 16.75
CA GLY A 9 11.02 10.91 16.88
C GLY A 9 11.78 10.68 15.59
N ALA A 10 11.14 10.15 14.53
CA ALA A 10 11.85 9.63 13.37
C ALA A 10 11.25 10.00 12.00
N MET A 11 9.95 10.32 11.91
CA MET A 11 9.34 10.66 10.62
C MET A 11 9.51 12.15 10.30
N PRO A 12 9.85 12.53 9.05
CA PRO A 12 9.87 13.93 8.67
C PRO A 12 8.44 14.47 8.66
N GLN A 13 8.13 15.39 9.57
CA GLN A 13 6.77 15.89 9.74
C GLN A 13 6.34 16.78 8.57
N GLY A 14 5.09 16.64 8.14
CA GLY A 14 4.53 17.40 7.02
C GLY A 14 4.91 16.90 5.63
N THR A 15 5.57 15.74 5.52
CA THR A 15 5.86 15.13 4.22
C THR A 15 4.68 14.34 3.68
N ASP A 16 4.34 14.57 2.41
CA ASP A 16 3.49 13.70 1.62
C ASP A 16 4.30 12.59 0.93
N GLY A 17 3.61 11.68 0.23
CA GLY A 17 4.25 10.56 -0.48
C GLY A 17 5.37 10.98 -1.43
N PRO A 18 5.14 11.91 -2.39
CA PRO A 18 6.18 12.38 -3.30
C PRO A 18 7.37 13.04 -2.60
N THR A 19 7.13 13.79 -1.52
CA THR A 19 8.21 14.40 -0.74
C THR A 19 9.04 13.34 -0.01
N GLY A 20 8.38 12.36 0.62
CA GLY A 20 9.05 11.23 1.27
C GLY A 20 9.90 10.41 0.30
N HIS A 21 9.33 10.08 -0.86
CA HIS A 21 10.02 9.36 -1.93
C HIS A 21 11.29 10.08 -2.39
N ARG A 22 11.20 11.42 -2.57
CA ARG A 22 12.36 12.22 -2.93
C ARG A 22 13.41 12.21 -1.82
N LEU A 23 13.02 12.45 -0.55
CA LEU A 23 13.95 12.46 0.57
C LEU A 23 14.71 11.13 0.70
N PHE A 24 14.04 10.01 0.47
CA PHE A 24 14.70 8.70 0.48
C PHE A 24 15.63 8.55 -0.73
N GLY A 25 15.13 8.85 -1.93
CA GLY A 25 15.89 8.77 -3.17
C GLY A 25 17.16 9.64 -3.18
N THR A 26 17.13 10.81 -2.52
CA THR A 26 18.28 11.72 -2.37
C THR A 26 19.17 11.43 -1.15
N GLY A 27 18.81 10.45 -0.32
CA GLY A 27 19.58 10.08 0.86
C GLY A 27 19.40 11.00 2.08
N ASP A 28 18.39 11.87 2.07
CA ASP A 28 18.03 12.73 3.21
C ASP A 28 17.34 11.94 4.33
N VAL A 29 16.73 10.79 4.02
CA VAL A 29 16.26 9.81 5.00
C VAL A 29 16.84 8.43 4.72
N ALA A 30 17.14 7.68 5.79
CA ALA A 30 17.81 6.39 5.69
C ALA A 30 16.86 5.21 5.38
N GLN A 31 15.55 5.37 5.65
CA GLN A 31 14.56 4.30 5.53
C GLN A 31 13.23 4.86 5.03
N GLU A 32 12.50 4.05 4.26
CA GLU A 32 11.17 4.38 3.75
C GLU A 32 10.24 3.17 3.93
N PHE A 33 9.00 3.40 4.41
CA PHE A 33 7.93 2.42 4.31
C PHE A 33 7.28 2.53 2.92
N ILE A 34 7.57 1.58 2.05
CA ILE A 34 7.21 1.64 0.64
C ILE A 34 6.52 0.36 0.18
N VAL A 35 5.65 0.49 -0.83
CA VAL A 35 5.05 -0.65 -1.53
C VAL A 35 5.98 -1.14 -2.64
N SER A 36 5.99 -2.45 -2.92
CA SER A 36 6.90 -3.08 -3.88
C SER A 36 6.90 -2.43 -5.27
N ALA A 37 5.73 -2.12 -5.84
CA ALA A 37 5.64 -1.42 -7.14
C ALA A 37 6.31 -0.03 -7.15
N ALA A 38 6.38 0.65 -6.01
CA ALA A 38 7.05 1.94 -5.89
C ALA A 38 8.58 1.79 -5.66
N VAL A 39 9.06 0.63 -5.22
CA VAL A 39 10.50 0.34 -5.22
C VAL A 39 11.04 0.35 -6.66
N GLY A 40 10.26 -0.18 -7.61
CA GLY A 40 10.60 -0.16 -9.03
C GLY A 40 10.76 1.24 -9.63
N SER A 41 10.06 2.26 -9.10
CA SER A 41 10.23 3.65 -9.59
C SER A 41 11.55 4.28 -9.17
N LEU A 42 12.17 3.81 -8.07
CA LEU A 42 13.48 4.29 -7.65
C LEU A 42 14.57 4.00 -8.70
N LYS A 43 14.39 2.98 -9.55
CA LYS A 43 15.36 2.60 -10.57
C LYS A 43 15.58 3.68 -11.64
N PRO A 44 14.54 4.20 -12.33
CA PRO A 44 14.69 5.33 -13.22
C PRO A 44 14.88 6.67 -12.48
N ASP A 45 14.25 6.85 -11.32
CA ASP A 45 14.21 8.16 -10.65
C ASP A 45 15.51 8.45 -9.87
N PHE A 46 16.13 7.42 -9.29
CA PHE A 46 17.34 7.50 -8.45
C PHE A 46 18.32 6.34 -8.76
N PRO A 47 18.91 6.31 -9.97
CA PRO A 47 19.72 5.18 -10.45
C PRO A 47 20.98 4.92 -9.62
N ASP A 48 21.48 5.90 -8.86
CA ASP A 48 22.61 5.74 -7.95
C ASP A 48 22.21 5.11 -6.61
N THR A 49 20.97 5.35 -6.16
CA THR A 49 20.41 4.84 -4.89
C THR A 49 19.85 3.44 -5.06
N TYR A 50 19.18 3.15 -6.18
CA TYR A 50 18.51 1.87 -6.42
C TYR A 50 19.41 0.62 -6.24
N PRO A 51 20.67 0.59 -6.73
CA PRO A 51 21.56 -0.56 -6.53
C PRO A 51 21.96 -0.80 -5.06
N LEU A 52 21.76 0.19 -4.19
CA LEU A 52 22.12 0.14 -2.77
C LEU A 52 20.96 -0.27 -1.87
N LEU A 53 19.77 -0.46 -2.45
CA LEU A 53 18.57 -0.81 -1.70
C LEU A 53 18.71 -2.17 -1.02
N ALA A 54 18.24 -2.22 0.22
CA ALA A 54 17.98 -3.43 0.96
C ALA A 54 16.62 -3.29 1.64
N SER A 55 15.92 -4.40 1.85
CA SER A 55 14.70 -4.41 2.65
C SER A 55 14.96 -5.00 4.03
N ALA A 56 14.02 -4.78 4.94
CA ALA A 56 14.02 -5.37 6.28
C ALA A 56 12.64 -5.97 6.56
N PRO A 57 12.53 -7.00 7.41
CA PRO A 57 11.23 -7.56 7.77
C PRO A 57 10.34 -6.49 8.37
N ILE A 58 9.04 -6.60 8.15
CA ILE A 58 8.06 -5.73 8.80
C ILE A 58 8.20 -5.77 10.33
N PRO A 59 8.14 -4.62 11.02
CA PRO A 59 8.54 -4.54 12.43
C PRO A 59 7.47 -5.08 13.40
N TRP A 60 6.32 -5.53 12.91
CA TRP A 60 5.24 -6.09 13.73
C TRP A 60 5.34 -7.61 13.84
N ALA A 61 5.17 -8.11 15.07
CA ALA A 61 5.25 -9.54 15.39
C ALA A 61 4.28 -10.43 14.60
N SER A 62 3.20 -9.86 14.06
CA SER A 62 2.22 -10.60 13.24
C SER A 62 2.78 -11.03 11.89
N ASN A 63 3.86 -10.40 11.41
CA ASN A 63 4.36 -10.54 10.05
C ASN A 63 3.27 -10.37 8.97
N LYS A 64 2.26 -9.54 9.27
CA LYS A 64 1.17 -9.21 8.35
C LYS A 64 1.32 -7.81 7.77
N SER A 65 1.04 -7.67 6.48
CA SER A 65 0.97 -6.37 5.79
C SER A 65 -0.23 -6.31 4.86
N ILE A 66 -0.73 -5.12 4.56
CA ILE A 66 -1.85 -4.95 3.62
C ILE A 66 -1.31 -5.09 2.20
N ALA A 67 -1.89 -5.99 1.40
CA ALA A 67 -1.71 -5.99 -0.04
C ALA A 67 -2.83 -5.19 -0.71
N ARG A 68 -2.45 -4.26 -1.56
CA ARG A 68 -3.40 -3.51 -2.39
C ARG A 68 -3.58 -4.23 -3.71
N ILE A 69 -4.81 -4.71 -3.96
CA ILE A 69 -5.20 -5.22 -5.27
C ILE A 69 -5.60 -4.03 -6.15
N HIS A 70 -5.11 -4.00 -7.39
CA HIS A 70 -5.41 -2.97 -8.38
C HIS A 70 -6.31 -3.57 -9.48
N PRO A 71 -7.64 -3.65 -9.26
CA PRO A 71 -8.54 -4.19 -10.28
C PRO A 71 -8.70 -3.22 -11.44
N MET A 72 -8.67 -3.75 -12.67
CA MET A 72 -9.13 -3.02 -13.85
C MET A 72 -10.65 -3.14 -13.96
N MET A 73 -11.34 -2.01 -13.83
CA MET A 73 -12.81 -1.96 -13.84
C MET A 73 -13.31 -1.26 -15.11
N VAL A 74 -14.38 -1.78 -15.70
CA VAL A 74 -15.06 -1.15 -16.85
C VAL A 74 -16.19 -0.27 -16.32
N ASN A 75 -16.21 1.00 -16.76
CA ASN A 75 -17.29 1.91 -16.42
C ASN A 75 -18.62 1.40 -17.01
N ALA A 76 -19.60 1.16 -16.14
CA ALA A 76 -20.92 0.65 -16.51
C ALA A 76 -21.68 1.56 -17.49
N SER A 77 -21.33 2.84 -17.57
CA SER A 77 -21.93 3.83 -18.48
C SER A 77 -21.09 4.09 -19.74
N SER A 78 -19.98 3.39 -19.95
CA SER A 78 -19.14 3.54 -21.14
C SER A 78 -19.93 3.22 -22.42
N GLU A 79 -19.70 3.95 -23.51
CA GLU A 79 -20.27 3.64 -24.83
C GLU A 79 -19.54 2.47 -25.51
N VAL A 80 -18.35 2.09 -25.03
CA VAL A 80 -17.46 1.09 -25.64
C VAL A 80 -17.18 -0.10 -24.70
N LYS A 81 -18.18 -0.56 -23.95
CA LYS A 81 -18.02 -1.60 -22.91
C LYS A 81 -17.41 -2.89 -23.45
N ASP A 82 -17.87 -3.37 -24.59
CA ASP A 82 -17.41 -4.65 -25.15
C ASP A 82 -15.91 -4.60 -25.49
N ALA A 83 -15.46 -3.52 -26.13
CA ALA A 83 -14.04 -3.31 -26.41
C ALA A 83 -13.20 -3.14 -25.13
N ALA A 84 -13.75 -2.47 -24.10
CA ALA A 84 -13.08 -2.33 -22.82
C ALA A 84 -12.95 -3.69 -22.09
N ILE A 85 -13.97 -4.54 -22.15
CA ILE A 85 -13.94 -5.91 -21.61
C ILE A 85 -12.91 -6.76 -22.38
N GLU A 86 -12.85 -6.63 -23.70
CA GLU A 86 -11.84 -7.31 -24.53
C GLU A 86 -10.43 -6.89 -24.12
N PHE A 87 -10.18 -5.59 -23.93
CA PHE A 87 -8.90 -5.08 -23.46
C PHE A 87 -8.54 -5.63 -22.06
N VAL A 88 -9.48 -5.60 -21.11
CA VAL A 88 -9.25 -6.15 -19.76
C VAL A 88 -8.93 -7.64 -19.84
N THR A 89 -9.65 -8.39 -20.68
CA THR A 89 -9.41 -9.83 -20.91
C THR A 89 -8.04 -10.10 -21.52
N TYR A 90 -7.60 -9.25 -22.45
CA TYR A 90 -6.25 -9.29 -23.01
C TYR A 90 -5.20 -9.04 -21.93
N MET A 91 -5.36 -7.98 -21.12
CA MET A 91 -4.40 -7.61 -20.07
C MET A 91 -4.24 -8.71 -19.01
N TYR A 92 -5.33 -9.42 -18.68
CA TYR A 92 -5.30 -10.52 -17.71
C TYR A 92 -4.85 -11.87 -18.28
N GLN A 93 -4.46 -11.96 -19.56
CA GLN A 93 -3.72 -13.14 -20.02
C GLN A 93 -2.41 -13.26 -19.23
N PRO A 94 -1.99 -14.47 -18.80
CA PRO A 94 -0.87 -14.64 -17.87
C PRO A 94 0.42 -13.90 -18.27
N ASP A 95 0.81 -13.94 -19.54
CA ASP A 95 2.00 -13.25 -20.03
C ASP A 95 1.89 -11.73 -20.04
N ASN A 96 0.72 -11.19 -20.37
CA ASN A 96 0.47 -9.75 -20.38
C ASN A 96 0.44 -9.20 -18.95
N TYR A 97 -0.25 -9.90 -18.06
CA TYR A 97 -0.32 -9.57 -16.65
C TYR A 97 1.08 -9.62 -16.03
N ARG A 98 1.83 -10.71 -16.26
CA ARG A 98 3.20 -10.86 -15.80
C ARG A 98 4.08 -9.71 -16.27
N ARG A 99 4.04 -9.38 -17.56
CA ARG A 99 4.85 -8.28 -18.13
C ARG A 99 4.53 -6.94 -17.45
N MET A 100 3.28 -6.67 -17.12
CA MET A 100 2.87 -5.47 -16.41
C MET A 100 3.46 -5.44 -14.98
N VAL A 101 3.31 -6.53 -14.22
CA VAL A 101 3.80 -6.63 -12.83
C VAL A 101 5.33 -6.55 -12.78
N GLU A 102 6.02 -7.37 -13.58
CA GLU A 102 7.49 -7.38 -13.67
C GLU A 102 8.05 -6.04 -14.20
N GLY A 103 7.29 -5.34 -15.05
CA GLY A 103 7.68 -4.03 -15.59
C GLY A 103 7.71 -2.90 -14.56
N CYS A 104 6.91 -3.03 -13.49
CA CYS A 104 6.92 -2.11 -12.34
C CYS A 104 7.80 -2.64 -11.18
N GLU A 105 8.51 -3.75 -11.40
CA GLU A 105 9.25 -4.49 -10.39
C GLU A 105 8.41 -4.88 -9.14
N ASP A 106 7.11 -5.11 -9.30
CA ASP A 106 6.25 -5.53 -8.20
C ASP A 106 6.42 -7.03 -7.89
N VAL A 107 6.15 -7.43 -6.65
CA VAL A 107 6.31 -8.81 -6.16
C VAL A 107 4.99 -9.44 -5.71
N ILE A 108 3.90 -8.68 -5.73
CA ILE A 108 2.57 -9.15 -5.36
C ILE A 108 1.77 -9.44 -6.62
N PHE A 109 1.63 -10.72 -6.97
CA PHE A 109 0.88 -11.18 -8.14
C PHE A 109 -0.55 -11.57 -7.73
N ALA A 110 -1.56 -10.90 -8.31
CA ALA A 110 -2.96 -11.30 -8.18
C ALA A 110 -3.26 -12.62 -8.91
N GLN A 111 -2.43 -12.99 -9.89
CA GLN A 111 -2.37 -14.34 -10.47
C GLN A 111 -1.06 -15.00 -10.05
N PRO A 112 -1.01 -15.73 -8.91
CA PRO A 112 0.24 -16.32 -8.42
C PRO A 112 0.94 -17.23 -9.43
N SER A 113 0.17 -17.91 -10.28
CA SER A 113 0.70 -18.77 -11.36
C SER A 113 1.46 -18.01 -12.45
N ALA A 114 1.32 -16.69 -12.53
CA ALA A 114 2.04 -15.84 -13.49
C ALA A 114 3.42 -15.39 -12.96
N ALA A 115 3.70 -15.57 -11.66
CA ALA A 115 4.98 -15.21 -11.07
C ALA A 115 6.08 -16.17 -11.51
N ARG A 116 7.25 -15.63 -11.88
CA ARG A 116 8.44 -16.43 -12.22
C ARG A 116 9.46 -16.33 -11.10
N GLN A 117 9.94 -17.48 -10.62
CA GLN A 117 10.98 -17.51 -9.58
C GLN A 117 12.27 -16.79 -10.03
N GLU A 118 12.68 -16.98 -11.30
CA GLU A 118 13.84 -16.29 -11.89
C GLU A 118 13.74 -14.76 -11.76
N TYR A 119 12.55 -14.18 -11.92
CA TYR A 119 12.37 -12.75 -11.76
C TYR A 119 12.55 -12.33 -10.30
N LEU A 120 11.91 -13.04 -9.37
CA LEU A 120 12.03 -12.76 -7.93
C LEU A 120 13.47 -12.91 -7.42
N ASP A 121 14.20 -13.90 -7.91
CA ASP A 121 15.60 -14.16 -7.54
C ASP A 121 16.54 -13.04 -8.01
N ASN A 122 16.16 -12.27 -9.03
CA ASN A 122 16.95 -11.16 -9.57
C ASN A 122 16.68 -9.81 -8.88
N LEU A 123 15.69 -9.73 -7.98
CA LEU A 123 15.40 -8.51 -7.22
C LEU A 123 16.25 -8.48 -5.95
N HIS A 124 17.38 -7.75 -5.97
CA HIS A 124 18.33 -7.70 -4.85
C HIS A 124 17.74 -7.15 -3.55
N TRP A 125 16.69 -6.32 -3.65
CA TRP A 125 15.99 -5.73 -2.51
C TRP A 125 14.81 -6.56 -1.99
N LEU A 126 14.41 -7.66 -2.66
CA LEU A 126 13.23 -8.45 -2.28
C LEU A 126 13.31 -8.97 -0.83
N LYS A 127 14.47 -9.53 -0.47
CA LYS A 127 14.67 -10.22 0.82
C LYS A 127 15.36 -9.32 1.84
N PRO A 128 15.02 -9.47 3.14
CA PRO A 128 13.91 -10.27 3.70
C PRO A 128 12.56 -9.54 3.75
N GLY A 129 12.47 -8.26 3.35
CA GLY A 129 11.35 -7.41 3.74
C GLY A 129 10.03 -7.65 3.02
N PHE A 130 10.08 -8.09 1.76
CA PHE A 130 8.87 -8.47 1.01
C PHE A 130 8.68 -9.99 0.93
N ASP A 131 9.70 -10.76 1.32
CA ASP A 131 9.68 -12.22 1.29
C ASP A 131 9.02 -12.79 2.55
N GLY A 132 8.13 -13.76 2.37
CA GLY A 132 7.45 -14.42 3.48
C GLY A 132 6.49 -13.54 4.28
N VAL A 133 6.03 -12.41 3.75
CA VAL A 133 5.01 -11.55 4.38
C VAL A 133 3.61 -12.14 4.19
N ASP A 134 2.82 -12.19 5.26
CA ASP A 134 1.42 -12.59 5.20
C ASP A 134 0.55 -11.41 4.78
N TYR A 135 0.10 -11.41 3.53
CA TYR A 135 -0.68 -10.31 2.98
C TYR A 135 -2.16 -10.38 3.37
N LEU A 136 -2.68 -9.27 3.87
CA LEU A 136 -4.09 -9.04 4.18
C LEU A 136 -4.76 -8.28 3.04
N THR A 137 -5.97 -8.69 2.69
CA THR A 137 -6.82 -7.95 1.76
C THR A 137 -7.53 -6.79 2.47
N PRO A 138 -8.06 -5.79 1.73
CA PRO A 138 -8.90 -4.76 2.33
C PRO A 138 -10.10 -5.35 3.11
N PHE A 139 -10.69 -6.44 2.63
CA PHE A 139 -11.79 -7.12 3.32
C PHE A 139 -11.36 -7.69 4.68
N ASP A 140 -10.14 -8.22 4.80
CA ASP A 140 -9.60 -8.73 6.07
C ASP A 140 -9.39 -7.62 7.10
N VAL A 141 -9.20 -6.38 6.65
CA VAL A 141 -8.88 -5.23 7.52
C VAL A 141 -10.13 -4.45 7.91
N VAL A 142 -11.03 -4.17 6.96
CA VAL A 142 -12.17 -3.27 7.19
C VAL A 142 -13.54 -3.94 7.07
N GLY A 143 -13.60 -5.23 6.74
CA GLY A 143 -14.86 -5.96 6.56
C GLY A 143 -15.80 -5.26 5.57
N ASP A 144 -17.08 -5.14 5.93
CA ASP A 144 -18.12 -4.56 5.09
C ASP A 144 -17.96 -3.04 4.85
N PHE A 145 -17.12 -2.35 5.64
CA PHE A 145 -16.78 -0.95 5.36
C PHE A 145 -16.04 -0.77 4.03
N VAL A 146 -15.56 -1.85 3.40
CA VAL A 146 -15.03 -1.80 2.04
C VAL A 146 -16.01 -1.16 1.03
N TYR A 147 -17.32 -1.28 1.24
CA TYR A 147 -18.35 -0.66 0.39
C TYR A 147 -18.61 0.81 0.74
N ASN A 148 -18.17 1.26 1.92
CA ASN A 148 -18.30 2.63 2.41
C ASN A 148 -16.92 3.21 2.75
N PHE A 149 -15.90 2.80 1.99
CA PHE A 149 -14.49 3.02 2.32
C PHE A 149 -14.13 4.49 2.45
N ASN A 150 -14.80 5.37 1.70
CA ASN A 150 -14.59 6.81 1.80
C ASN A 150 -15.02 7.35 3.17
N GLU A 151 -16.22 7.00 3.65
CA GLU A 151 -16.73 7.48 4.93
C GLU A 151 -15.94 6.90 6.11
N PHE A 152 -15.68 5.59 6.06
CA PHE A 152 -14.80 4.93 7.04
C PHE A 152 -13.39 5.52 7.02
N GLY A 153 -12.83 5.75 5.84
CA GLY A 153 -11.51 6.37 5.66
C GLY A 153 -11.44 7.78 6.24
N GLN A 154 -12.49 8.59 6.12
CA GLN A 154 -12.54 9.91 6.74
C GLN A 154 -12.54 9.83 8.27
N ILE A 155 -13.25 8.87 8.87
CA ILE A 155 -13.22 8.61 10.32
C ILE A 155 -11.78 8.31 10.78
N VAL A 156 -11.11 7.38 10.10
CA VAL A 156 -9.74 6.98 10.46
C VAL A 156 -8.77 8.14 10.28
N ILE A 157 -8.74 8.80 9.11
CA ILE A 157 -7.77 9.85 8.79
C ILE A 157 -7.96 11.07 9.71
N THR A 158 -9.20 11.47 10.01
CA THR A 158 -9.47 12.61 10.89
C THR A 158 -8.95 12.38 12.29
N ASN A 159 -9.30 11.24 12.91
CA ASN A 159 -8.85 10.95 14.27
C ASN A 159 -7.35 10.65 14.32
N PHE A 160 -6.78 10.05 13.28
CA PHE A 160 -5.33 9.86 13.17
C PHE A 160 -4.60 11.21 13.11
N ALA A 161 -5.08 12.15 12.29
CA ALA A 161 -4.52 13.50 12.18
C ALA A 161 -4.62 14.28 13.51
N ASP A 162 -5.73 14.15 14.25
CA ASP A 162 -5.86 14.74 15.59
C ASP A 162 -4.78 14.26 16.55
N VAL A 163 -4.39 12.98 16.47
CA VAL A 163 -3.27 12.44 17.26
C VAL A 163 -1.95 13.02 16.80
N LEU A 164 -1.68 13.03 15.48
CA LEU A 164 -0.42 13.54 14.94
C LEU A 164 -0.18 15.01 15.28
N ASN A 165 -1.24 15.83 15.26
CA ASN A 165 -1.19 17.26 15.59
C ASN A 165 -1.14 17.53 17.11
N GLY A 166 -1.19 16.49 17.95
CA GLY A 166 -1.21 16.61 19.40
C GLY A 166 -2.53 17.15 19.97
N SER A 167 -3.59 17.21 19.17
CA SER A 167 -4.92 17.68 19.57
C SER A 167 -5.63 16.68 20.50
N LYS A 168 -5.31 15.39 20.40
CA LYS A 168 -5.89 14.32 21.22
C LYS A 168 -4.85 13.26 21.60
N ALA A 169 -5.05 12.62 22.75
CA ALA A 169 -4.36 11.38 23.08
C ALA A 169 -4.78 10.26 22.12
N VAL A 170 -3.92 9.25 21.95
CA VAL A 170 -4.17 8.12 21.03
C VAL A 170 -5.44 7.38 21.44
N GLU A 171 -5.58 7.12 22.73
CA GLU A 171 -6.69 6.37 23.32
C GLU A 171 -8.02 7.10 23.10
N ASP A 172 -8.05 8.42 23.32
CA ASP A 172 -9.24 9.24 23.12
C ASP A 172 -9.65 9.30 21.64
N ALA A 173 -8.69 9.50 20.74
CA ALA A 173 -8.95 9.53 19.31
C ALA A 173 -9.46 8.19 18.79
N MET A 174 -8.92 7.08 19.28
CA MET A 174 -9.40 5.73 18.96
C MET A 174 -10.82 5.49 19.47
N ALA A 175 -11.13 5.92 20.69
CA ALA A 175 -12.48 5.79 21.24
C ALA A 175 -13.51 6.56 20.39
N VAL A 176 -13.17 7.79 19.98
CA VAL A 176 -14.01 8.58 19.07
C VAL A 176 -14.18 7.89 17.73
N ALA A 177 -13.09 7.39 17.13
CA ALA A 177 -13.15 6.68 15.85
C ALA A 177 -14.02 5.42 15.94
N GLN A 178 -13.95 4.67 17.04
CA GLN A 178 -14.76 3.49 17.28
C GLN A 178 -16.26 3.84 17.33
N THR A 179 -16.65 4.86 18.11
CA THR A 179 -18.04 5.31 18.18
C THR A 179 -18.55 5.76 16.81
N GLN A 180 -17.75 6.54 16.07
CA GLN A 180 -18.12 6.99 14.72
C GLN A 180 -18.28 5.82 13.74
N ALA A 181 -17.41 4.80 13.84
CA ALA A 181 -17.51 3.61 13.02
C ALA A 181 -18.76 2.80 13.36
N GLU A 182 -19.13 2.66 14.63
CA GLU A 182 -20.37 1.99 15.06
C GLU A 182 -21.63 2.72 14.58
N GLU A 183 -21.64 4.05 14.65
CA GLU A 183 -22.72 4.87 14.10
C GLU A 183 -22.83 4.73 12.58
N LEU A 184 -21.68 4.73 11.88
CA LEU A 184 -21.65 4.47 10.44
C LEU A 184 -22.21 3.08 10.13
N ALA A 185 -21.77 2.04 10.85
CA ALA A 185 -22.25 0.67 10.69
C ALA A 185 -23.77 0.59 10.86
N ALA A 186 -24.31 1.21 11.91
CA ALA A 186 -25.76 1.23 12.15
C ALA A 186 -26.55 1.95 11.05
N ARG A 187 -25.95 2.95 10.38
CA ARG A 187 -26.59 3.70 9.29
C ARG A 187 -26.55 2.95 7.95
N ILE A 188 -25.49 2.20 7.68
CA ILE A 188 -25.28 1.51 6.38
C ILE A 188 -25.79 0.07 6.38
N SER A 189 -26.20 -0.46 7.53
CA SER A 189 -26.81 -1.79 7.67
C SER A 189 -28.25 -1.82 7.16
#